data_AF-A0A7X5SBV7-F1
#
_entry.id   AF-A0A7X5SBV7-F1
#
_cell.length_a   1.000
_cell.length_b   1.000
_cell.length_c   1.000
_cell.angle_alpha   90.00
_cell.angle_beta   90.00
_cell.angle_gamma   90.00
#
_symmetry.space_group_name_H-M   'P 1'
#
loop_
_entity.id
_entity.type
_entity.pdbx_description
1 polymer ?
#
loop_
_entity_poly.entity_id
_entity_poly.type
_entity_poly.pdbx_seq_one_letter_code
_entity_poly.pdbx_strand_id
1 'polypeptide(L)'
;ETHPQATDALSDLRYFKAKVDAGADAAITQYFYNADAYFHFRDAVQRMGVEIPIIPGIMPISNFSQLRRFSEQCGAEIPRWISKKMQSYGDDADAVRAFGAEV
;
A
#
# COMPACT_ATOMS: atom_id res chain seq x y z
N GLU A 1 -2.16 2.54 5.72
CA GLU A 1 -1.19 1.80 6.55
C GLU A 1 -0.20 2.79 7.16
N THR A 2 0.42 2.41 8.27
CA THR A 2 1.36 3.28 9.01
C THR A 2 2.77 2.75 8.82
N HIS A 3 3.78 3.63 8.72
CA HIS A 3 5.17 3.21 8.62
C HIS A 3 5.55 2.24 9.76
N PRO A 4 6.20 1.08 9.49
CA PRO A 4 6.45 0.04 10.50
C PRO A 4 7.25 0.50 11.72
N GLN A 5 8.05 1.55 11.58
CA GLN A 5 8.86 2.15 12.65
C GLN A 5 8.21 3.36 13.32
N ALA A 6 7.01 3.77 12.88
CA ALA A 6 6.31 4.88 13.53
C ALA A 6 5.74 4.44 14.87
N THR A 7 5.81 5.34 15.85
CA THR A 7 5.27 5.10 17.20
C THR A 7 3.76 4.93 17.19
N ASP A 8 3.06 5.67 16.34
CA ASP A 8 1.62 5.61 16.13
C ASP A 8 1.25 6.25 14.78
N ALA A 9 0.02 6.02 14.32
CA ALA A 9 -0.46 6.52 13.03
C ALA A 9 -0.51 8.06 12.94
N LEU A 10 -0.83 8.75 14.03
CA LEU A 10 -0.89 10.21 14.04
C LEU A 10 0.51 10.83 13.92
N SER A 11 1.49 10.21 14.57
CA SER A 11 2.90 10.59 14.46
C SER A 11 3.41 10.43 13.03
N ASP A 12 3.07 9.33 12.34
CA ASP A 12 3.43 9.12 10.94
C ASP A 12 2.82 10.20 10.02
N LEU A 13 1.53 10.54 10.22
CA LEU A 13 0.87 11.62 9.49
C LEU A 13 1.51 13.00 9.74
N ARG A 14 1.96 13.28 10.97
CA ARG A 14 2.67 14.52 11.31
C ARG A 14 4.02 14.60 10.60
N TYR A 15 4.78 13.51 10.56
CA TYR A 15 6.04 13.46 9.80
C TYR A 15 5.80 13.56 8.29
N PHE A 16 4.73 12.96 7.78
CA PHE A 16 4.31 13.16 6.39
C PHE A 16 4.06 14.64 6.10
N LYS A 17 3.24 15.32 6.91
CA LYS A 17 2.98 16.75 6.77
C LYS A 17 4.28 17.58 6.86
N ALA A 18 5.18 17.25 7.79
CA ALA A 18 6.46 17.96 7.91
C ALA A 18 7.31 17.86 6.63
N LYS A 19 7.27 16.74 5.90
CA LYS A 19 7.93 16.60 4.59
C LYS A 19 7.28 17.50 3.53
N VAL A 20 5.95 17.62 3.56
CA VAL A 20 5.22 18.52 2.66
C VAL A 20 5.55 19.98 2.96
N ASP A 21 5.48 20.37 4.23
CA ASP A 21 5.80 21.73 4.68
C ASP A 21 7.27 22.11 4.40
N ALA A 22 8.16 21.12 4.30
CA ALA A 22 9.56 21.31 3.88
C ALA A 22 9.75 21.53 2.37
N GLY A 23 8.68 21.48 1.56
CA GLY A 23 8.71 21.78 0.13
C GLY A 23 8.55 20.57 -0.79
N ALA A 24 7.94 19.47 -0.33
CA ALA A 24 7.59 18.37 -1.24
C ALA A 24 6.37 18.74 -2.11
N ASP A 25 6.50 18.63 -3.43
CA ASP A 25 5.43 19.00 -4.38
C ASP A 25 4.44 17.88 -4.69
N ALA A 26 4.81 16.63 -4.40
CA ALA A 26 3.97 15.45 -4.60
C ALA A 26 4.43 14.31 -3.68
N ALA A 27 3.53 13.36 -3.42
CA ALA A 27 3.82 12.14 -2.68
C ALA A 27 3.40 10.90 -3.48
N ILE A 28 4.17 9.83 -3.35
CA ILE A 28 3.82 8.50 -3.87
C ILE A 28 3.68 7.57 -2.66
N THR A 29 2.55 6.88 -2.55
CA THR A 29 2.34 5.92 -1.46
C THR A 29 3.12 4.63 -1.70
N GLN A 30 3.40 3.89 -0.63
CA GLN A 30 3.70 2.48 -0.77
C GLN A 30 2.53 1.76 -1.45
N TYR A 31 2.79 0.63 -2.11
CA TYR A 31 1.72 -0.21 -2.66
C TYR A 31 0.79 -0.71 -1.55
N PHE A 32 -0.49 -0.87 -1.90
CA PHE A 32 -1.52 -1.36 -1.00
C PHE A 32 -2.51 -2.21 -1.79
N TYR A 33 -3.17 -3.15 -1.12
CA TYR A 33 -4.24 -3.97 -1.68
C TYR A 33 -5.61 -3.65 -1.09
N ASN A 34 -5.68 -2.63 -0.23
CA ASN A 34 -6.90 -2.12 0.36
C ASN A 34 -7.11 -0.65 -0.05
N ALA A 35 -8.02 -0.41 -0.99
CA ALA A 35 -8.34 0.95 -1.46
C ALA A 35 -8.88 1.84 -0.33
N ASP A 36 -9.63 1.29 0.62
CA ASP A 36 -10.15 2.06 1.76
C ASP A 36 -9.03 2.63 2.63
N ALA A 37 -7.92 1.89 2.76
CA ALA A 37 -6.76 2.37 3.51
C ALA A 37 -6.11 3.60 2.84
N TYR A 38 -6.09 3.64 1.50
CA TYR A 38 -5.61 4.79 0.75
C TYR A 38 -6.54 5.99 0.91
N PHE A 39 -7.85 5.80 0.74
CA PHE A 39 -8.82 6.89 0.90
C PHE A 39 -8.82 7.45 2.33
N HIS A 40 -8.74 6.57 3.33
CA HIS A 40 -8.62 6.98 4.73
C HIS A 40 -7.35 7.82 4.97
N PHE A 41 -6.21 7.40 4.44
CA PHE A 41 -4.96 8.16 4.53
C PHE A 41 -5.08 9.53 3.86
N ARG A 42 -5.59 9.57 2.62
CA ARG A 42 -5.80 10.80 1.85
C ARG A 42 -6.69 11.79 2.61
N ASP A 43 -7.82 11.32 3.12
CA ASP A 43 -8.76 12.15 3.85
C ASP A 43 -8.15 12.65 5.18
N ALA A 44 -7.34 11.82 5.85
CA ALA A 44 -6.65 12.21 7.08
C ALA A 44 -5.62 13.32 6.85
N VAL A 45 -4.77 13.21 5.83
CA VAL A 45 -3.76 14.25 5.53
C VAL A 45 -4.40 15.51 4.97
N GLN A 46 -5.50 15.39 4.20
CA GLN A 46 -6.26 16.54 3.72
C GLN A 46 -6.87 17.33 4.88
N ARG A 47 -7.39 16.66 5.93
CA ARG A 47 -7.84 17.33 7.18
C ARG A 47 -6.71 18.05 7.92
N MET A 48 -5.45 17.72 7.64
CA MET A 48 -4.26 18.39 8.20
C MET A 48 -3.74 19.52 7.29
N GLY A 49 -4.46 19.87 6.22
CA GLY A 49 -4.10 20.93 5.29
C GLY A 49 -3.04 20.54 4.26
N VAL A 50 -2.86 19.24 4.00
CA VAL A 50 -2.00 18.78 2.89
C VAL A 50 -2.81 18.80 1.59
N GLU A 51 -2.36 19.58 0.61
CA GLU A 51 -3.04 19.75 -0.69
C GLU A 51 -2.25 19.22 -1.90
N ILE A 52 -1.04 18.70 -1.67
CA ILE A 52 -0.21 18.15 -2.75
C ILE A 52 -0.81 16.86 -3.33
N PRO A 53 -0.55 16.53 -4.60
CA PRO A 53 -0.98 15.27 -5.20
C PRO A 53 -0.41 14.06 -4.45
N ILE A 54 -1.26 13.09 -4.12
CA ILE A 54 -0.88 11.81 -3.50
C ILE A 54 -1.19 10.69 -4.49
N ILE A 55 -0.14 10.20 -5.14
CA ILE A 55 -0.21 9.19 -6.19
C ILE A 55 -0.20 7.81 -5.53
N PRO A 56 -1.20 6.94 -5.79
CA PRO A 56 -1.20 5.59 -5.26
C PRO A 56 -0.11 4.75 -5.95
N GLY A 57 0.77 4.15 -5.15
CA GLY A 57 1.64 3.08 -5.64
C GLY A 57 0.81 1.83 -5.90
N ILE A 58 0.92 1.24 -7.09
CA ILE A 58 0.24 -0.02 -7.43
C ILE A 58 1.30 -1.06 -7.80
N MET A 59 1.26 -2.21 -7.14
CA MET A 59 2.15 -3.34 -7.42
C MET A 59 1.36 -4.48 -8.07
N PRO A 60 1.58 -4.78 -9.36
CA PRO A 60 0.96 -5.92 -10.01
C PRO A 60 1.40 -7.24 -9.39
N ILE A 61 0.48 -8.19 -9.23
CA ILE A 61 0.80 -9.49 -8.65
C ILE A 61 1.29 -10.44 -9.76
N SER A 62 2.59 -10.47 -10.00
CA SER A 62 3.21 -11.37 -10.98
C SER A 62 3.77 -12.66 -10.35
N ASN A 63 4.23 -12.58 -9.10
CA ASN A 63 4.75 -13.70 -8.32
C ASN A 63 4.31 -13.58 -6.85
N PHE A 64 3.33 -14.38 -6.46
CA PHE A 64 2.73 -14.31 -5.12
C PHE A 64 3.73 -14.62 -3.99
N SER A 65 4.64 -15.59 -4.20
CA SER A 65 5.64 -15.97 -3.20
C SER A 65 6.64 -14.85 -2.93
N GLN A 66 7.06 -14.13 -3.98
CA GLN A 66 7.92 -12.95 -3.83
C GLN A 66 7.17 -11.78 -3.20
N LEU A 67 5.93 -11.54 -3.64
CA LEU A 67 5.09 -10.49 -3.10
C LEU A 67 4.86 -10.67 -1.60
N ARG A 68 4.50 -11.88 -1.15
CA ARG A 68 4.29 -12.18 0.26
C ARG A 68 5.52 -11.85 1.10
N ARG A 69 6.71 -12.27 0.67
CA ARG A 69 7.97 -11.94 1.36
C ARG A 69 8.23 -10.43 1.42
N PHE A 70 7.93 -9.73 0.33
CA PHE A 70 8.10 -8.28 0.28
C PHE A 70 7.10 -7.55 1.20
N SER A 71 5.85 -8.01 1.24
CA SER A 71 4.82 -7.48 2.12
C SER A 71 5.14 -7.73 3.60
N GLU A 72 5.70 -8.89 3.95
CA GLU A 72 6.20 -9.19 5.30
C GLU A 72 7.32 -8.22 5.74
N GLN A 73 8.16 -7.75 4.80
CA GLN A 73 9.24 -6.78 5.09
C GLN A 73 8.75 -5.34 5.17
N CYS A 74 7.80 -4.96 4.31
CA CYS A 74 7.28 -3.60 4.24
C CYS A 74 6.12 -3.33 5.21
N GLY A 75 5.57 -4.38 5.84
CA GLY A 75 4.39 -4.28 6.71
C GLY A 75 3.08 -4.07 5.94
N ALA A 76 3.07 -4.32 4.63
CA ALA A 76 1.87 -4.20 3.80
C ALA A 76 0.93 -5.40 4.05
N GLU A 77 -0.37 -5.14 4.25
CA GLU A 77 -1.34 -6.20 4.48
C GLU A 77 -1.83 -6.77 3.13
N ILE A 78 -1.64 -8.08 2.92
CA ILE A 78 -2.27 -8.79 1.81
C ILE A 78 -3.64 -9.31 2.28
N PRO A 79 -4.75 -8.86 1.67
CA PRO A 79 -6.08 -9.35 2.01
C PRO A 79 -6.18 -10.87 2.00
N ARG A 80 -6.86 -11.43 3.01
CA ARG A 80 -7.03 -12.89 3.17
C ARG A 80 -7.64 -13.56 1.93
N TRP A 81 -8.57 -12.88 1.25
CA TRP A 81 -9.21 -13.42 0.05
C TRP A 81 -8.23 -13.57 -1.13
N ILE A 82 -7.29 -12.62 -1.30
CA ILE A 82 -6.22 -12.70 -2.30
C ILE A 82 -5.32 -13.89 -1.96
N SER A 83 -4.89 -13.99 -0.69
CA SER A 83 -4.03 -15.09 -0.25
C SER A 83 -4.68 -16.47 -0.44
N LYS A 84 -5.97 -16.61 -0.13
CA LYS A 84 -6.71 -17.87 -0.30
C LYS A 84 -6.88 -18.23 -1.78
N LYS A 85 -7.18 -17.26 -2.64
CA LYS A 85 -7.33 -17.48 -4.08
C LYS A 85 -5.99 -17.82 -4.71
N MET A 86 -4.90 -17.18 -4.31
CA MET A 86 -3.53 -17.50 -4.75
C MET A 86 -3.08 -18.89 -4.30
N GLN A 87 -3.39 -19.31 -3.06
CA GLN A 87 -3.13 -20.68 -2.61
C GLN A 87 -3.86 -21.74 -3.43
N SER A 88 -5.05 -21.42 -3.98
CA SER A 88 -5.81 -22.36 -4.79
C SER A 88 -5.21 -22.61 -6.18
N TYR A 89 -4.32 -21.73 -6.67
CA TYR A 89 -3.64 -21.88 -7.96
C TYR A 89 -2.32 -22.67 -7.86
N GLY A 90 -1.76 -22.87 -6.67
CA GLY A 90 -0.53 -23.64 -6.48
C GLY A 90 0.65 -23.10 -7.30
N ASP A 91 1.24 -23.96 -8.15
CA ASP A 91 2.38 -23.63 -9.02
C ASP A 91 1.97 -23.15 -10.43
N ASP A 92 0.66 -22.97 -10.70
CA ASP A 92 0.18 -22.46 -11.99
C ASP A 92 0.47 -20.95 -12.12
N ALA A 93 1.68 -20.65 -12.62
CA ALA A 93 2.18 -19.29 -12.78
C ALA A 93 1.35 -18.46 -13.76
N ASP A 94 0.69 -19.08 -14.74
CA ASP A 94 -0.12 -18.37 -15.72
C ASP A 94 -1.49 -18.01 -15.12
N ALA A 95 -2.10 -18.90 -14.34
CA ALA A 95 -3.31 -18.60 -13.57
C ALA A 95 -3.06 -17.50 -12.52
N VAL A 96 -1.92 -17.54 -11.82
CA VAL A 96 -1.51 -16.49 -10.86
C VAL A 96 -1.34 -15.13 -11.56
N ARG A 97 -0.69 -15.10 -12.73
CA ARG A 97 -0.48 -13.86 -13.49
C ARG A 97 -1.79 -13.30 -14.05
N ALA A 98 -2.67 -14.16 -14.56
CA ALA A 98 -3.98 -13.76 -15.06
C ALA A 98 -4.83 -13.15 -13.95
N PHE A 99 -4.92 -13.83 -12.79
CA PHE A 99 -5.65 -13.31 -11.64
C PHE A 99 -5.02 -12.03 -11.09
N GLY A 100 -3.69 -11.93 -11.06
CA GLY A 100 -2.98 -10.72 -10.66
C GLY A 100 -3.18 -9.51 -11.58
N ALA A 101 -3.67 -9.69 -12.80
CA ALA A 101 -4.04 -8.61 -13.72
C ALA A 101 -5.51 -8.19 -13.60
N GLU A 102 -6.37 -9.03 -13.01
CA GLU A 102 -7.79 -8.74 -12.77
C GLU A 102 -8.05 -7.97 -11.47
N VAL A 103 -7.10 -8.01 -10.53
CA VAL A 103 -7.16 -7.38 -9.20
C VAL A 103 -6.44 -6.04 -9.20
#